data_AF-A0A443RVH9-F1
#
_entry.id   AF-A0A443RVH9-F1
#
_cell.length_a   1.000
_cell.length_b   1.000
_cell.length_c   1.000
_cell.angle_alpha   90.00
_cell.angle_beta   90.00
_cell.angle_gamma   90.00
#
_symmetry.space_group_name_H-M   'P 1'
#
loop_
_entity.id
_entity.type
_entity.pdbx_description
1 polymer ?
#
loop_
_entity_poly.entity_id
_entity_poly.type
_entity_poly.pdbx_seq_one_letter_code
_entity_poly.pdbx_strand_id
1 'polypeptide(L)'
;YIVVLHPLRPRISKKTSTVIVISIWILASLIALPALVNSEAVSFTYPEGDTRSVCIMVWSDGYAGGSRLDNIYNIVLFVVKYLLPMITMTIIYIIMARVLCVSKTIGEMSSAQRAAITAKQRVVPTLITVTVVFGI
;
A
#
# COMPACT_ATOMS: atom_id res chain seq x y z
N TYR A 1 -33.33 25.37 -7.08
CA TYR A 1 -33.55 24.15 -7.88
C TYR A 1 -32.26 23.42 -8.28
N ILE A 2 -31.11 24.09 -8.46
CA ILE A 2 -29.85 23.43 -8.89
C ILE A 2 -28.95 22.93 -7.74
N VAL A 3 -29.18 23.37 -6.50
CA VAL A 3 -28.25 23.10 -5.38
C VAL A 3 -28.45 21.72 -4.72
N VAL A 4 -29.54 21.01 -5.02
CA VAL A 4 -29.92 19.72 -4.37
C VAL A 4 -29.59 18.49 -5.22
N LEU A 5 -29.24 18.64 -6.50
CA LEU A 5 -29.28 17.50 -7.44
C LEU A 5 -28.06 16.57 -7.41
N HIS A 6 -26.91 16.93 -6.82
CA HIS A 6 -25.76 16.01 -6.76
C HIS A 6 -24.92 16.14 -5.49
N PRO A 7 -25.41 15.65 -4.33
CA PRO A 7 -24.56 15.51 -3.17
C PRO A 7 -23.64 14.29 -3.39
N LEU A 8 -22.46 14.55 -3.95
CA LEU A 8 -21.24 13.76 -3.76
C LEU A 8 -21.32 12.27 -4.17
N ARG A 9 -21.27 12.02 -5.49
CA ARG A 9 -20.71 10.76 -6.02
C ARG A 9 -19.28 10.98 -6.48
N PRO A 10 -18.24 10.59 -5.73
CA PRO A 10 -17.02 10.12 -6.33
C PRO A 10 -17.24 8.63 -6.64
N ARG A 11 -18.18 8.31 -7.52
CA ARG A 11 -18.19 6.98 -8.11
C ARG A 11 -17.08 7.04 -9.14
N ILE A 12 -15.85 6.76 -8.68
CA ILE A 12 -14.68 6.62 -9.55
C ILE A 12 -15.17 5.86 -10.78
N SER A 13 -15.12 6.52 -11.94
CA SER A 13 -15.64 5.93 -13.17
C SER A 13 -14.98 4.57 -13.34
N LYS A 14 -15.70 3.56 -13.85
CA LYS A 14 -15.10 2.23 -14.09
C LYS A 14 -13.78 2.37 -14.86
N LYS A 15 -13.73 3.30 -15.81
CA LYS A 15 -12.51 3.67 -16.56
C LYS A 15 -11.37 4.14 -15.65
N THR A 16 -11.64 5.07 -14.73
CA THR A 16 -10.65 5.57 -13.77
C THR A 16 -10.18 4.47 -12.81
N SER A 17 -11.07 3.60 -12.34
CA SER A 17 -10.70 2.45 -11.50
C SER A 17 -9.80 1.47 -12.26
N THR A 18 -10.09 1.21 -13.54
CA THR A 18 -9.25 0.36 -14.39
C THR A 18 -7.86 0.98 -14.59
N VAL A 19 -7.78 2.29 -14.85
CA VAL A 19 -6.49 3.00 -14.98
C VAL A 19 -5.66 2.90 -13.69
N ILE A 20 -6.28 3.07 -12.52
CA ILE A 20 -5.61 2.93 -11.22
C ILE A 20 -5.10 1.50 -11.01
N VAL A 21 -5.89 0.48 -11.34
CA VAL A 21 -5.46 -0.91 -11.21
C VAL A 21 -4.27 -1.20 -12.13
N ILE A 22 -4.34 -0.77 -13.40
CA ILE A 22 -3.24 -0.95 -14.36
C ILE A 22 -1.97 -0.23 -13.89
N SER A 23 -2.07 0.99 -13.35
CA SER A 23 -0.90 1.71 -12.87
C SER A 23 -0.27 1.03 -11.65
N ILE A 24 -1.07 0.47 -10.74
CA ILE A 24 -0.57 -0.34 -9.62
C ILE A 24 0.17 -1.58 -10.14
N TRP A 25 -0.37 -2.28 -11.15
CA TRP A 25 0.30 -3.43 -11.76
C TRP A 25 1.64 -3.05 -12.38
N ILE A 26 1.68 -1.98 -13.18
CA ILE A 26 2.92 -1.50 -13.81
C ILE A 26 3.95 -1.14 -12.73
N LEU A 27 3.55 -0.41 -11.69
CA LEU A 27 4.43 -0.02 -10.61
C LEU A 27 4.93 -1.25 -9.82
N ALA A 28 4.07 -2.23 -9.56
CA ALA A 28 4.43 -3.47 -8.89
C ALA A 28 5.44 -4.28 -9.72
N SER A 29 5.20 -4.42 -11.03
CA SER A 29 6.14 -5.07 -11.94
C SER A 29 7.48 -4.34 -11.95
N LEU A 30 7.48 -3.01 -12.05
CA LEU A 30 8.71 -2.21 -12.05
C LEU A 30 9.51 -2.37 -10.76
N ILE A 31 8.83 -2.42 -9.61
CA ILE A 31 9.46 -2.64 -8.29
C ILE A 31 10.00 -4.07 -8.16
N ALA A 32 9.38 -5.05 -8.81
CA ALA A 32 9.83 -6.44 -8.80
C ALA A 32 11.00 -6.73 -9.75
N LEU A 33 11.22 -5.89 -10.78
CA LEU A 33 12.30 -6.08 -11.75
C LEU A 33 13.70 -6.12 -11.12
N PRO A 34 14.10 -5.19 -10.22
CA PRO A 34 15.40 -5.26 -9.57
C PRO A 34 15.58 -6.52 -8.73
N ALA A 35 14.52 -6.99 -8.07
CA ALA A 35 14.55 -8.24 -7.33
C ALA A 35 14.73 -9.44 -8.26
N LEU A 36 14.09 -9.43 -9.44
CA LEU A 36 14.19 -10.54 -10.40
C LEU A 36 15.57 -10.59 -11.09
N VAL A 37 16.13 -9.44 -11.46
CA VAL A 37 17.41 -9.36 -12.18
C VAL A 37 18.59 -9.65 -11.26
N ASN A 38 18.53 -9.23 -10.00
CA ASN A 38 19.64 -9.40 -9.04
C ASN A 38 19.48 -10.62 -8.13
N SER A 39 18.48 -11.49 -8.37
CA SER A 39 18.32 -12.73 -7.60
C SER A 39 19.29 -13.80 -8.15
N GLU A 40 20.43 -13.97 -7.49
CA GLU A 40 21.40 -15.00 -7.84
C GLU A 40 21.31 -16.19 -6.88
N ALA A 41 21.44 -17.41 -7.44
CA ALA A 41 21.50 -18.63 -6.66
C ALA A 41 22.97 -18.90 -6.28
N VAL A 42 23.32 -18.60 -5.03
CA VAL A 42 24.67 -18.77 -4.50
C VAL A 42 24.73 -20.07 -3.70
N SER A 43 25.70 -20.94 -4.02
CA SER A 43 25.97 -22.16 -3.26
C SER A 43 27.02 -21.91 -2.20
N PHE A 44 26.67 -22.18 -0.94
CA PHE A 44 27.62 -22.16 0.19
C PHE A 44 28.02 -23.59 0.53
N THR A 45 29.33 -23.86 0.51
CA THR A 45 29.90 -25.12 1.01
C THR A 45 30.16 -24.96 2.50
N TYR A 46 29.39 -25.66 3.34
CA TYR A 46 29.61 -25.65 4.77
C TYR A 46 30.84 -26.50 5.14
N PRO A 47 31.50 -26.23 6.29
CA PRO A 47 32.67 -26.99 6.73
C PRO A 47 32.43 -28.50 6.89
N GLU A 48 31.16 -28.91 7.05
CA GLU A 48 30.71 -30.30 7.17
C GLU A 48 30.60 -31.03 5.81
N GLY A 49 30.88 -30.36 4.69
CA GLY A 49 30.86 -30.95 3.34
C GLY A 49 29.52 -30.82 2.61
N ASP A 50 28.48 -30.34 3.29
CA ASP A 50 27.17 -30.07 2.68
C ASP A 50 27.18 -28.75 1.88
N THR A 51 26.86 -28.83 0.59
CA THR A 51 26.59 -27.67 -0.27
C THR A 51 25.11 -27.30 -0.19
N ARG A 52 24.80 -26.08 0.25
CA ARG A 52 23.44 -25.52 0.23
C ARG A 52 23.37 -24.35 -0.73
N SER A 53 22.50 -24.46 -1.73
CA SER A 53 22.17 -23.36 -2.64
C SER A 53 21.08 -22.50 -2.03
N VAL A 54 21.36 -21.23 -1.83
CA VAL A 54 20.39 -20.23 -1.39
C VAL A 54 20.21 -19.19 -2.49
N CYS A 55 18.97 -18.76 -2.69
CA CYS A 55 18.66 -17.69 -3.61
C CYS A 55 18.72 -16.37 -2.83
N ILE A 56 19.73 -15.53 -3.12
CA ILE A 56 19.93 -14.26 -2.44
C ILE A 56 20.03 -13.14 -3.45
N MET A 57 19.55 -11.95 -3.05
CA MET A 57 19.70 -10.77 -3.87
C MET A 57 21.14 -10.28 -3.77
N VAL A 58 21.87 -10.32 -4.87
CA VAL A 58 23.26 -9.87 -4.98
C VAL A 58 23.27 -8.61 -5.81
N TRP A 59 23.52 -7.48 -5.16
CA TRP A 59 23.69 -6.22 -5.86
C TRP A 59 25.16 -6.07 -6.28
N SER A 60 25.43 -5.32 -7.34
CA SER A 60 26.78 -5.14 -7.88
C SER A 60 27.78 -4.52 -6.89
N ASP A 61 27.29 -3.91 -5.81
CA ASP A 61 28.05 -3.30 -4.72
C ASP A 61 28.14 -4.18 -3.45
N GLY A 62 27.55 -5.38 -3.43
CA GLY A 62 27.73 -6.37 -2.35
C GLY A 62 26.46 -7.14 -1.96
N TYR A 63 26.60 -8.04 -0.99
CA TYR A 63 25.50 -8.82 -0.42
C TYR A 63 24.55 -7.96 0.44
N ALA A 64 23.35 -8.48 0.70
CA ALA A 64 22.34 -7.87 1.57
C ALA A 64 22.94 -7.38 2.91
N GLY A 65 22.70 -6.12 3.25
CA GLY A 65 23.24 -5.46 4.46
C GLY A 65 24.59 -4.75 4.31
N GLY A 66 25.36 -5.01 3.26
CA GLY A 66 26.60 -4.28 2.94
C GLY A 66 26.48 -3.30 1.76
N SER A 67 25.49 -3.53 0.89
CA SER A 67 25.22 -2.74 -0.31
C SER A 67 24.42 -1.46 -0.01
N ARG A 68 24.81 -0.34 -0.65
CA ARG A 68 24.08 0.94 -0.57
C ARG A 68 22.80 0.86 -1.40
N LEU A 69 22.84 0.15 -2.54
CA LEU A 69 21.69 -0.05 -3.40
C LEU A 69 20.62 -0.92 -2.72
N ASP A 70 21.01 -1.97 -2.02
CA ASP A 70 20.11 -2.82 -1.23
C ASP A 70 19.40 -2.03 -0.14
N ASN A 71 20.14 -1.20 0.60
CA ASN A 71 19.55 -0.36 1.65
C ASN A 71 18.56 0.67 1.07
N ILE A 72 18.93 1.35 -0.02
CA ILE A 72 18.03 2.30 -0.70
C ILE A 72 16.77 1.57 -1.20
N TYR A 73 16.92 0.39 -1.82
CA TYR A 73 15.81 -0.42 -2.31
C TYR A 73 14.87 -0.85 -1.18
N ASN A 74 15.41 -1.34 -0.07
CA ASN A 74 14.64 -1.72 1.12
C ASN A 74 13.91 -0.53 1.75
N ILE A 75 14.54 0.65 1.85
CA ILE A 75 13.90 1.87 2.33
C ILE A 75 12.76 2.29 1.41
N VAL A 76 12.97 2.27 0.08
CA VAL A 76 11.93 2.60 -0.90
C VAL A 76 10.77 1.61 -0.80
N LEU A 77 11.05 0.32 -0.69
CA LEU A 77 10.03 -0.71 -0.47
C LEU A 77 9.24 -0.46 0.82
N PHE A 78 9.92 -0.13 1.91
CA PHE A 78 9.28 0.17 3.17
C PHE A 78 8.35 1.39 3.05
N VAL A 79 8.84 2.47 2.45
CA VAL A 79 8.05 3.71 2.25
C VAL A 79 6.82 3.44 1.38
N VAL A 80 7.01 2.77 0.24
CA VAL A 80 5.93 2.55 -0.74
C VAL A 80 4.90 1.52 -0.24
N LYS A 81 5.35 0.42 0.37
CA LYS A 81 4.46 -0.67 0.80
C LYS A 81 3.83 -0.43 2.18
N TYR A 82 4.47 0.32 3.08
CA TYR A 82 4.00 0.52 4.45
C TYR A 82 3.64 1.97 4.75
N LEU A 83 4.58 2.93 4.58
CA LEU A 83 4.30 4.32 5.00
C LEU A 83 3.23 5.00 4.14
N LEU A 84 3.27 4.84 2.83
CA LEU A 84 2.29 5.44 1.91
C LEU A 84 0.86 4.97 2.22
N PRO A 85 0.55 3.66 2.33
CA PRO A 85 -0.78 3.22 2.74
C PRO A 85 -1.14 3.69 4.15
N MET A 86 -0.20 3.72 5.10
CA MET A 86 -0.49 4.23 6.45
C MET A 86 -0.91 5.71 6.45
N ILE A 87 -0.14 6.58 5.79
CA ILE A 87 -0.41 8.02 5.71
C ILE A 87 -1.73 8.28 4.99
N THR A 88 -1.96 7.62 3.86
CA THR A 88 -3.21 7.79 3.10
C THR A 88 -4.43 7.39 3.94
N MET A 89 -4.35 6.31 4.72
CA MET A 89 -5.42 5.90 5.62
C MET A 89 -5.67 6.91 6.74
N THR A 90 -4.62 7.44 7.37
CA THR A 90 -4.75 8.47 8.41
C THR A 90 -5.43 9.72 7.87
N ILE A 91 -5.02 10.20 6.69
CA ILE A 91 -5.62 11.39 6.04
C ILE A 91 -7.11 11.13 5.73
N ILE A 92 -7.43 9.97 5.14
CA ILE A 92 -8.82 9.59 4.84
C ILE A 92 -9.66 9.58 6.12
N TYR A 93 -9.12 9.08 7.23
CA TYR A 93 -9.83 9.06 8.51
C TYR A 93 -10.07 10.48 9.06
N ILE A 94 -9.07 11.35 9.01
CA ILE A 94 -9.20 12.74 9.45
C ILE A 94 -10.29 13.45 8.63
N ILE A 95 -10.28 13.30 7.31
CA ILE A 95 -11.31 13.86 6.42
C ILE A 95 -12.69 13.30 6.77
N MET A 96 -12.79 11.98 6.96
CA MET A 96 -14.06 11.34 7.28
C MET A 96 -14.62 11.76 8.65
N ALA A 97 -13.76 11.90 9.66
CA ALA A 97 -14.13 12.42 10.97
C ALA A 97 -14.64 13.86 10.87
N ARG A 98 -13.96 14.71 10.08
CA ARG A 98 -14.40 16.09 9.81
C ARG A 98 -15.75 16.14 9.10
N VAL A 99 -15.94 15.32 8.06
CA VAL A 99 -17.20 15.21 7.33
C VAL A 99 -18.32 14.76 8.26
N LEU A 100 -18.09 13.79 9.15
CA LEU A 100 -19.10 13.34 10.11
C LEU A 100 -19.46 14.43 11.14
N CYS A 101 -18.47 15.20 11.62
CA CYS A 101 -18.73 16.33 12.52
C CYS A 101 -19.57 17.42 11.83
N VAL A 102 -19.19 17.84 10.62
CA VAL A 102 -19.94 18.84 9.83
C VAL A 102 -21.34 18.32 9.50
N SER A 103 -21.46 17.05 9.17
CA SER A 103 -22.74 16.48 8.76
C SER A 103 -23.69 16.20 9.92
N LYS A 104 -23.18 15.98 11.14
CA LYS A 104 -23.99 16.00 12.37
C LYS A 104 -24.63 17.37 12.61
N THR A 105 -23.96 18.45 12.22
CA THR A 105 -24.49 19.82 12.33
C THR A 105 -25.53 20.15 11.27
N ILE A 106 -25.52 19.48 10.11
CA ILE A 106 -26.35 19.84 8.92
C ILE A 106 -27.64 19.00 8.78
N GLY A 107 -27.83 17.90 9.52
CA GLY A 107 -29.12 17.20 9.59
C GLY A 107 -29.60 16.43 8.34
N GLU A 108 -29.08 16.71 7.14
CA GLU A 108 -29.49 16.06 5.88
C GLU A 108 -28.45 15.04 5.35
N MET A 109 -28.17 13.96 6.08
CA MET A 109 -27.46 12.81 5.50
C MET A 109 -28.45 11.76 5.00
N SER A 110 -28.41 11.45 3.69
CA SER A 110 -29.08 10.28 3.14
C SER A 110 -28.57 8.99 3.82
N SER A 111 -29.48 8.13 4.27
CA SER A 111 -29.18 6.87 4.98
C SER A 111 -28.18 5.97 4.24
N ALA A 112 -28.19 6.01 2.91
CA ALA A 112 -27.26 5.27 2.05
C ALA A 112 -25.80 5.77 2.13
N GLN A 113 -25.57 7.09 2.23
CA GLN A 113 -24.22 7.64 2.41
C GLN A 113 -23.66 7.30 3.79
N ARG A 114 -24.50 7.33 4.82
CA ARG A 114 -24.12 6.93 6.18
C ARG A 114 -23.72 5.46 6.27
N ALA A 115 -24.43 4.57 5.58
CA ALA A 115 -24.08 3.15 5.52
C ALA A 115 -22.74 2.91 4.80
N ALA A 116 -22.47 3.60 3.68
CA ALA A 116 -21.21 3.49 2.95
C ALA A 116 -19.99 4.01 3.75
N ILE A 117 -20.17 5.09 4.52
CA ILE A 117 -19.14 5.64 5.41
C ILE A 117 -18.85 4.65 6.55
N THR A 118 -19.89 4.14 7.21
CA THR A 118 -19.75 3.16 8.30
C THR A 118 -19.07 1.86 7.83
N ALA A 119 -19.37 1.40 6.60
CA ALA A 119 -18.72 0.24 6.02
C ALA A 119 -17.21 0.48 5.78
N LYS A 120 -16.84 1.65 5.23
CA LYS A 120 -15.42 2.01 5.03
C LYS A 120 -14.66 2.18 6.37
N GLN A 121 -15.32 2.68 7.41
CA GLN A 121 -14.75 2.80 8.77
C GLN A 121 -14.43 1.47 9.43
N ARG A 122 -15.05 0.36 9.03
CA ARG A 122 -14.74 -0.98 9.57
C ARG A 122 -13.59 -1.66 8.84
N VAL A 123 -13.47 -1.43 7.53
CA VAL A 123 -12.47 -2.09 6.68
C VAL A 123 -11.08 -1.48 6.86
N VAL A 124 -10.98 -0.15 6.95
CA VAL A 124 -9.71 0.57 7.05
C VAL A 124 -8.88 0.26 8.30
N PRO A 125 -9.42 0.30 9.54
CA PRO A 125 -8.64 -0.06 10.73
C PRO A 125 -8.22 -1.53 10.73
N THR A 126 -9.04 -2.43 10.19
CA THR A 126 -8.66 -3.81 9.97
C THR A 126 -7.44 -3.91 9.04
N LEU A 127 -7.40 -3.12 7.97
CA LEU A 127 -6.27 -3.10 7.03
C LEU A 127 -5.00 -2.52 7.68
N ILE A 128 -5.12 -1.45 8.49
CA ILE A 128 -4.02 -0.87 9.27
C ILE A 128 -3.46 -1.90 10.25
N THR A 129 -4.31 -2.55 11.05
CA THR A 129 -3.88 -3.56 12.03
C THR A 129 -3.15 -4.71 11.34
N VAL A 130 -3.67 -5.23 10.23
CA VAL A 130 -3.01 -6.29 9.46
C VAL A 130 -1.65 -5.81 8.94
N THR A 131 -1.54 -4.59 8.41
CA THR A 131 -0.27 -4.04 7.90
C THR A 131 0.75 -3.82 9.02
N VAL A 132 0.34 -3.33 10.19
CA VAL A 132 1.23 -3.13 11.35
C VAL A 132 1.69 -4.48 11.90
N VAL A 133 0.81 -5.46 12.02
CA VAL A 133 1.16 -6.82 12.49
C VAL A 133 2.08 -7.55 11.51
N PHE A 134 1.93 -7.33 10.19
CA PHE A 134 2.87 -7.85 9.20
C PHE A 134 4.21 -7.10 9.15
N GLY A 135 4.27 -5.88 9.71
CA GLY A 135 5.45 -5.01 9.66
C GLY A 135 6.32 -5.02 10.92
N ILE A 136 5.82 -5.57 12.04
CA ILE A 136 6.51 -5.75 13.33
C ILE A 136 6.84 -7.23 13.51
#